data_AF-A0A1U9MJT6-F1
#
_entry.id   AF-A0A1U9MJT6-F1
#
_cell.length_a   1.000
_cell.length_b   1.000
_cell.length_c   1.000
_cell.angle_alpha   90.00
_cell.angle_beta   90.00
_cell.angle_gamma   90.00
#
_symmetry.space_group_name_H-M   'P 1'
#
loop_
_entity.id
_entity.type
_entity.pdbx_description
1 polymer ?
#
loop_
_entity_poly.entity_id
_entity_poly.type
_entity_poly.pdbx_seq_one_letter_code
_entity_poly.pdbx_strand_id
1 'polypeptide(L)'
;MTKTDKNFDAWLERFGPSKMNAEYSELFETYGDDLKRVKKTNIKCVWTLVEVDDKRFLIPGFHLVNRLNYLIASHPRNETDDAEWDEVPFDEENMDE
;
A
#
# COMPACT_ATOMS: atom_id res chain seq x y z
N MET A 1 -19.12 -9.72 5.79
CA MET A 1 -17.71 -9.99 6.12
C MET A 1 -17.05 -10.37 4.82
N THR A 2 -16.64 -9.36 4.07
CA THR A 2 -15.81 -9.50 2.87
C THR A 2 -14.54 -10.24 3.28
N LYS A 3 -14.17 -11.29 2.53
CA LYS A 3 -12.91 -11.99 2.74
C LYS A 3 -11.81 -11.00 2.34
N THR A 4 -11.25 -10.28 3.30
CA THR A 4 -9.92 -9.71 3.10
C THR A 4 -8.98 -10.87 2.81
N ASP A 5 -8.22 -10.77 1.73
CA ASP A 5 -7.20 -11.74 1.39
C ASP A 5 -6.16 -11.78 2.50
N LYS A 6 -5.78 -13.00 2.90
CA LYS A 6 -4.89 -13.27 4.04
C LYS A 6 -3.55 -12.51 3.97
N ASN A 7 -3.14 -12.05 2.79
CA ASN A 7 -1.87 -11.36 2.57
C ASN A 7 -1.97 -9.87 2.93
N PHE A 8 -3.06 -9.19 2.56
CA PHE A 8 -3.25 -7.79 2.94
C PHE A 8 -3.54 -7.63 4.44
N ASP A 9 -4.34 -8.53 5.03
CA ASP A 9 -4.54 -8.55 6.49
C ASP A 9 -3.22 -8.75 7.24
N ALA A 10 -2.35 -9.65 6.76
CA ALA A 10 -1.03 -9.85 7.34
C ALA A 10 -0.13 -8.60 7.19
N TRP A 11 -0.19 -7.92 6.03
CA TRP A 11 0.48 -6.65 5.84
C TRP A 11 -0.05 -5.59 6.83
N LEU A 12 -1.36 -5.50 7.01
CA LEU A 12 -2.01 -4.56 7.92
C LEU A 12 -1.60 -4.79 9.37
N GLU A 13 -1.60 -6.03 9.83
CA GLU A 13 -1.14 -6.38 11.20
C GLU A 13 0.31 -5.96 11.44
N ARG A 14 1.15 -6.05 10.41
CA ARG A 14 2.59 -5.85 10.51
C ARG A 14 3.03 -4.40 10.27
N PHE A 15 2.38 -3.72 9.34
CA PHE A 15 2.80 -2.44 8.77
C PHE A 15 1.70 -1.36 8.77
N GLY A 16 0.44 -1.73 9.00
CA GLY A 16 -0.70 -0.84 8.92
C GLY A 16 -0.62 0.37 9.89
N PRO A 17 -1.42 1.43 9.62
CA PRO A 17 -1.52 2.58 10.51
C PRO A 17 -2.14 2.19 11.87
N SER A 18 -1.68 2.80 12.97
CA SER A 18 -2.30 2.63 14.30
C SER A 18 -3.75 3.14 14.38
N LYS A 19 -4.20 3.87 13.35
CA LYS A 19 -5.59 4.22 13.11
C LYS A 19 -5.94 3.95 11.65
N MET A 20 -6.48 2.77 11.41
CA MET A 20 -7.13 2.44 10.15
C MET A 20 -8.59 2.90 10.24
N ASN A 21 -9.06 3.77 9.35
CA ASN A 21 -10.47 3.72 9.00
C ASN A 21 -10.65 2.48 8.13
N ALA A 22 -11.75 1.75 8.32
CA ALA A 22 -11.97 0.39 7.82
C ALA A 22 -12.01 0.24 6.29
N GLU A 23 -11.63 1.28 5.56
CA GLU A 23 -11.68 1.33 4.11
C GLU A 23 -10.28 1.27 3.49
N TYR A 24 -9.33 2.14 3.83
CA TYR A 24 -7.97 2.08 3.27
C TYR A 24 -6.93 2.72 4.20
N SER A 25 -5.68 2.27 4.13
CA SER A 25 -4.53 3.10 4.49
C SER A 25 -4.60 4.44 3.75
N GLU A 26 -4.14 5.55 4.33
CA GLU A 26 -4.03 6.85 3.61
C GLU A 26 -3.26 6.62 2.29
N LEU A 27 -3.97 6.60 1.17
CA LEU A 27 -3.38 6.43 -0.16
C LEU A 27 -2.82 7.78 -0.59
N PHE A 28 -1.52 7.80 -0.88
CA PHE A 28 -0.84 9.00 -1.33
C PHE A 28 -0.84 9.06 -2.85
N GLU A 29 -1.22 10.21 -3.36
CA GLU A 29 -1.19 10.48 -4.79
C GLU A 29 0.24 10.47 -5.36
N THR A 30 0.31 10.20 -6.66
CA THR A 30 1.60 10.01 -7.35
C THR A 30 2.21 11.31 -7.88
N TYR A 31 1.65 12.45 -7.46
CA TYR A 31 2.02 13.81 -7.84
C TYR A 31 1.76 14.80 -6.68
N GLY A 32 2.02 16.08 -6.90
CA GLY A 32 1.66 17.15 -5.96
C GLY A 32 2.38 17.06 -4.61
N ASP A 33 1.70 17.51 -3.56
CA ASP A 33 2.23 17.56 -2.20
C ASP A 33 2.34 16.18 -1.54
N ASP A 34 1.46 15.25 -1.92
CA ASP A 34 1.53 13.85 -1.50
C ASP A 34 2.83 13.19 -1.97
N LEU A 35 3.18 13.34 -3.25
CA LEU A 35 4.45 12.84 -3.74
C LEU A 35 5.65 13.47 -3.01
N LYS A 36 5.57 14.76 -2.65
CA LYS A 36 6.62 15.41 -1.86
C LYS A 36 6.71 14.83 -0.45
N ARG A 37 5.58 14.47 0.18
CA ARG A 37 5.53 13.81 1.48
C ARG A 37 6.14 12.42 1.39
N VAL A 38 5.73 11.60 0.43
CA VAL A 38 6.28 10.25 0.20
C VAL A 38 7.79 10.29 -0.02
N LYS A 39 8.30 11.23 -0.83
CA LYS A 39 9.75 11.39 -1.07
C LYS A 39 10.57 11.77 0.17
N LYS A 40 9.94 12.35 1.21
CA LYS A 40 10.60 12.73 2.46
C LYS A 40 10.49 11.63 3.54
N THR A 41 9.65 10.63 3.32
CA THR A 41 9.46 9.51 4.24
C THR A 41 10.64 8.53 4.15
N ASN A 42 10.94 7.86 5.26
CA ASN A 42 11.89 6.74 5.25
C ASN A 42 11.44 5.69 4.21
N ILE A 43 12.31 5.37 3.24
CA ILE A 43 12.00 4.45 2.14
C ILE A 43 11.54 3.07 2.63
N LYS A 44 12.00 2.63 3.80
CA LYS A 44 11.59 1.36 4.43
C LYS A 44 10.13 1.37 4.92
N CYS A 45 9.51 2.54 5.01
CA CYS A 45 8.09 2.71 5.32
C CYS A 45 7.25 2.91 4.06
N VAL A 46 7.85 3.09 2.88
CA VAL A 46 7.11 3.38 1.65
C VAL A 46 6.80 2.09 0.90
N TRP A 47 5.55 1.91 0.53
CA TRP A 47 5.07 0.83 -0.33
C TRP A 47 4.37 1.44 -1.55
N THR A 48 4.51 0.83 -2.71
CA THR A 48 3.83 1.26 -3.93
C THR A 48 2.68 0.30 -4.22
N LEU A 49 1.51 0.83 -4.53
CA LEU A 49 0.38 0.05 -5.03
C LEU A 49 0.49 -0.04 -6.55
N VAL A 50 0.48 -1.25 -7.09
CA VAL A 50 0.55 -1.52 -8.53
C VAL A 50 -0.60 -2.40 -8.96
N GLU A 51 -0.94 -2.36 -10.24
CA GLU A 51 -1.95 -3.22 -10.84
C GLU A 51 -1.34 -4.01 -12.00
N VAL A 52 -1.60 -5.31 -12.03
CA VAL A 52 -1.13 -6.26 -13.04
C VAL A 52 -2.24 -7.26 -13.28
N ASP A 53 -2.70 -7.41 -14.52
CA ASP A 53 -3.75 -8.36 -14.93
C ASP A 53 -4.98 -8.31 -14.00
N ASP A 54 -5.54 -7.11 -13.81
CA ASP A 54 -6.72 -6.81 -12.97
C ASP A 54 -6.56 -7.18 -11.48
N LYS A 55 -5.32 -7.43 -11.03
CA LYS A 55 -4.97 -7.67 -9.63
C LYS A 55 -4.09 -6.56 -9.10
N ARG A 56 -4.29 -6.21 -7.84
CA ARG A 56 -3.52 -5.17 -7.15
C ARG A 56 -2.50 -5.78 -6.21
N PHE A 57 -1.32 -5.20 -6.17
CA PHE A 57 -0.21 -5.66 -5.33
C PHE A 57 0.43 -4.49 -4.59
N LEU A 58 0.83 -4.73 -3.35
CA LEU A 58 1.73 -3.85 -2.61
C LEU A 58 3.16 -4.30 -2.76
N ILE A 59 3.99 -3.36 -3.19
CA ILE A 59 5.38 -3.60 -3.50
C ILE A 59 6.31 -2.74 -2.63
N PRO A 60 7.31 -3.29 -1.91
CA PRO A 60 8.23 -2.50 -1.11
C PRO A 60 8.95 -1.44 -1.94
N GLY A 61 8.95 -0.22 -1.39
CA GLY A 61 9.73 0.90 -1.90
C GLY A 61 8.93 1.89 -2.73
N PHE A 62 9.68 2.81 -3.34
CA PHE A 62 9.19 3.93 -4.13
C PHE A 62 9.44 3.65 -5.60
N HIS A 63 8.41 3.21 -6.33
CA HIS A 63 8.50 2.88 -7.74
C HIS A 63 7.86 3.97 -8.59
N LEU A 64 8.49 4.33 -9.71
CA LEU A 64 8.03 5.41 -10.59
C LEU A 64 7.23 4.92 -11.80
N VAL A 65 7.21 3.62 -12.10
CA VAL A 65 6.53 3.06 -13.27
C VAL A 65 5.48 2.06 -12.81
N ASN A 66 4.35 2.02 -13.51
CA ASN A 66 3.20 1.16 -13.21
C ASN A 66 2.74 1.26 -11.74
N ARG A 67 2.40 2.48 -11.30
CA ARG A 67 2.01 2.79 -9.92
C ARG A 67 0.64 3.47 -9.89
N LEU A 68 -0.23 3.01 -9.02
CA LEU A 68 -1.53 3.65 -8.76
C LEU A 68 -1.38 4.71 -7.66
N ASN A 69 -0.87 4.30 -6.49
CA ASN A 69 -0.70 5.16 -5.31
C ASN A 69 0.51 4.68 -4.48
N TYR A 70 0.82 5.41 -3.41
CA TYR A 70 1.75 4.94 -2.36
C TYR A 70 1.05 4.77 -1.03
N LEU A 71 1.60 3.91 -0.19
CA LEU A 71 1.23 3.74 1.20
C LEU A 71 2.45 4.04 2.09
N ILE A 72 2.19 4.60 3.26
CA ILE A 72 3.21 4.81 4.30
C ILE A 72 2.87 3.93 5.50
N ALA A 73 3.74 2.96 5.78
CA ALA A 73 3.66 2.08 6.93
C ALA A 73 4.03 2.79 8.24
N SER A 74 3.43 2.38 9.35
CA SER A 74 3.77 2.89 10.70
C SER A 74 5.19 2.53 11.12
N HIS A 75 5.65 1.36 10.68
CA HIS A 75 6.92 0.78 11.08
C HIS A 75 7.77 0.50 9.82
N PRO A 76 9.10 0.67 9.90
CA PRO A 76 9.97 0.34 8.79
C PRO A 76 10.06 -1.17 8.61
N ARG A 77 10.02 -1.62 7.35
CA ARG A 77 10.32 -3.01 6.99
C ARG A 77 11.80 -3.35 7.24
N ASN A 78 12.09 -4.63 7.46
CA ASN A 78 13.46 -5.14 7.55
C ASN A 78 13.98 -5.56 6.17
N GLU A 79 15.24 -6.01 6.08
CA GLU A 79 15.86 -6.39 4.80
C GLU A 79 15.30 -7.69 4.21
N THR A 80 14.71 -8.56 5.04
CA THR A 80 14.07 -9.80 4.57
C THR A 80 12.68 -9.56 3.99
N ASP A 81 12.06 -8.43 4.32
CA ASP A 81 10.73 -8.03 3.83
C ASP A 81 10.77 -7.45 2.40
N ASP A 82 11.95 -7.14 1.86
CA ASP A 82 12.11 -6.56 0.52
C ASP A 82 11.84 -7.58 -0.61
N ALA A 83 11.63 -8.86 -0.29
CA ALA A 83 11.40 -9.94 -1.26
C ALA A 83 9.93 -10.40 -1.38
N GLU A 84 9.02 -9.82 -0.59
CA GLU A 84 7.63 -10.24 -0.50
C GLU A 84 6.68 -9.22 -1.16
N TRP A 85 5.68 -9.72 -1.89
CA TRP A 85 4.61 -8.93 -2.52
C TRP A 85 3.27 -9.38 -1.94
N ASP A 86 2.44 -8.44 -1.52
CA ASP A 86 1.11 -8.73 -0.97
C ASP A 86 0.02 -8.39 -1.97
N GLU A 87 -0.80 -9.38 -2.34
CA GLU A 87 -2.02 -9.16 -3.14
C GLU A 87 -3.05 -8.41 -2.29
N VAL A 88 -3.59 -7.33 -2.83
CA VAL A 88 -4.58 -6.47 -2.18
C VAL A 88 -5.96 -6.79 -2.75
N PRO A 89 -6.98 -6.99 -1.91
CA PRO A 89 -8.35 -7.15 -2.38
C PRO A 89 -8.76 -5.97 -3.26
N PHE A 90 -9.27 -6.27 -4.44
CA PHE A 90 -9.91 -5.29 -5.31
C PHE A 90 -11.42 -5.38 -5.08
N ASP A 91 -11.99 -4.35 -4.46
CA ASP A 91 -13.43 -4.23 -4.28
C ASP A 91 -13.99 -3.27 -5.33
N GLU A 92 -14.56 -3.82 -6.41
CA GLU A 92 -15.18 -3.05 -7.50
C GLU A 92 -16.43 -2.28 -7.03
N GLU A 93 -17.07 -2.66 -5.91
CA GLU A 93 -18.34 -2.08 -5.48
C GLU A 93 -18.20 -0.69 -4.82
N ASN A 94 -16.98 -0.25 -4.49
CA ASN A 94 -16.72 1.00 -3.75
C ASN A 94 -16.05 2.11 -4.60
N MET A 95 -16.08 2.02 -5.94
CA MET A 95 -15.53 3.06 -6.83
C MET A 95 -16.53 4.15 -7.24
N ASP A 96 -17.80 4.01 -6.87
CA ASP A 96 -18.88 4.93 -7.21
C ASP A 96 -19.53 5.54 -5.95
N GLU A 97 -18.82 6.42 -5.22
CA GLU A 97 -19.44 7.43 -4.33
C GLU A 97 -18.56 8.68 -4.16
#